data_AF-A0A8T4TBC8-F1
#
_entry.id   AF-A0A8T4TBC8-F1
#
_cell.length_a   1.000
_cell.length_b   1.000
_cell.length_c   1.000
_cell.angle_alpha   90.00
_cell.angle_beta   90.00
_cell.angle_gamma   90.00
#
_symmetry.space_group_name_H-M   'P 1'
#
loop_
_entity.id
_entity.type
_entity.pdbx_description
1 polymer ?
#
loop_
_entity_poly.entity_id
_entity_poly.type
_entity_poly.pdbx_seq_one_letter_code
_entity_poly.pdbx_strand_id
1 'polypeptide(L)'
;MVLYKELCRKCRKNYVKITSKEKYPVCYECQKKELDGKIKDSKMKKFFEIPEDFYRENNFLRSIKLNYLRYGNLSEKQIEAFKKTVRNMKQKS
;
A
#
# COMPACT_ATOMS: atom_id res chain seq x y z
N MET A 1 -10.69 -3.63 15.38
CA MET A 1 -9.47 -2.81 15.28
C MET A 1 -9.93 -1.37 15.13
N VAL A 2 -9.57 -0.47 16.05
CA VAL A 2 -10.01 0.93 16.00
C VAL A 2 -9.13 1.68 15.01
N LEU A 3 -9.77 2.35 14.04
CA LEU A 3 -9.11 3.22 13.08
C LEU A 3 -9.34 4.67 13.51
N TYR A 4 -8.28 5.46 13.61
CA TYR A 4 -8.36 6.89 13.86
C TYR A 4 -7.68 7.67 12.73
N LYS A 5 -7.98 8.97 12.65
CA LYS A 5 -7.39 9.85 11.65
C LYS A 5 -6.21 10.57 12.27
N GLU A 6 -5.03 10.46 11.66
CA GLU A 6 -3.84 11.26 12.02
C GLU A 6 -3.34 12.01 10.78
N LEU A 7 -2.72 13.17 10.97
CA LEU A 7 -2.09 13.91 9.88
C LEU A 7 -0.91 13.12 9.31
N CYS A 8 -0.76 13.16 7.99
CA CYS A 8 0.39 12.60 7.32
C CYS A 8 1.70 13.23 7.83
N ARG A 9 2.64 12.42 8.31
CA ARG A 9 3.93 12.87 8.85
C ARG A 9 4.79 13.63 7.84
N LYS A 10 4.66 13.31 6.54
CA LYS A 10 5.43 13.90 5.44
C LYS A 10 4.91 15.27 4.99
N CYS A 11 3.64 15.39 4.57
CA CYS A 11 3.09 16.67 4.14
C CYS A 11 2.39 17.50 5.23
N ARG A 12 1.95 16.89 6.34
CA ARG A 12 1.13 17.50 7.40
C ARG A 12 -0.18 18.17 6.93
N LYS A 13 -0.64 17.87 5.71
CA LYS A 13 -1.86 18.43 5.10
C LYS A 13 -3.02 17.43 5.08
N ASN A 14 -2.73 16.19 4.70
CA ASN A 14 -3.75 15.16 4.49
C ASN A 14 -3.91 14.28 5.74
N TYR A 15 -5.15 13.99 6.11
CA TYR A 15 -5.46 12.98 7.13
C TYR A 15 -5.38 11.57 6.54
N VAL A 16 -4.84 10.65 7.33
CA VAL A 16 -4.70 9.24 6.99
C VAL A 16 -5.39 8.41 8.08
N LYS A 17 -6.19 7.42 7.66
CA LYS A 17 -6.75 6.44 8.60
C LYS A 17 -5.63 5.49 9.01
N ILE A 18 -5.33 5.43 10.29
CA ILE A 18 -4.32 4.53 10.85
C ILE A 18 -4.83 3.77 12.07
N THR A 19 -4.13 2.70 12.36
CA THR A 19 -4.27 1.89 13.56
C THR A 19 -3.27 2.36 14.62
N SER A 20 -3.51 2.03 15.89
CA SER A 20 -2.61 2.41 17.00
C SER A 20 -1.18 1.86 16.90
N LYS A 21 -0.97 0.88 16.03
CA LYS A 21 0.34 0.27 15.77
C LYS A 21 1.13 1.03 14.70
N GLU A 22 0.49 1.83 13.87
CA GLU A 22 1.14 2.58 12.79
C GLU A 22 1.76 3.87 13.33
N LYS A 23 3.09 3.87 13.52
CA LYS A 23 3.84 4.99 14.09
C LYS A 23 4.14 6.12 13.09
N TYR A 24 4.02 5.87 11.79
CA TYR A 24 4.42 6.82 10.75
C TYR A 24 3.37 6.89 9.61
N PRO A 25 2.24 7.58 9.81
CA PRO A 25 1.21 7.75 8.79
C PRO A 25 1.74 8.55 7.59
N VAL A 26 1.61 7.99 6.38
CA VAL A 26 1.93 8.70 5.13
C VAL A 26 0.75 8.58 4.16
N CYS A 27 0.31 9.73 3.62
CA CYS A 27 -0.79 9.76 2.66
C CYS A 27 -0.37 9.21 1.29
N TYR A 28 -1.36 8.78 0.50
CA TYR A 28 -1.15 8.25 -0.85
C TYR A 28 -0.34 9.22 -1.72
N GLU A 29 -0.70 10.51 -1.74
CA GLU A 29 -0.01 11.56 -2.51
C GLU A 29 1.50 11.63 -2.20
N CYS A 30 1.85 11.52 -0.92
CA CYS A 30 3.24 11.55 -0.46
C CYS A 30 4.04 10.30 -0.83
N GLN A 31 3.36 9.17 -1.05
CA GLN A 31 3.95 7.89 -1.46
C GLN A 31 3.85 7.66 -2.97
N LYS A 32 3.05 8.43 -3.71
CA LYS A 32 2.80 8.23 -5.15
C LYS A 32 4.09 8.17 -5.95
N LYS A 33 5.01 9.11 -5.71
CA LYS A 33 6.33 9.13 -6.37
C LYS A 33 7.16 7.86 -6.10
N GLU A 34 7.03 7.29 -4.91
CA GLU A 34 7.74 6.05 -4.53
C GLU A 34 7.04 4.82 -5.13
N LEU A 35 5.70 4.83 -5.21
CA LEU A 35 4.90 3.77 -5.80
C LEU A 35 5.04 3.66 -7.33
N ASP A 36 5.45 4.75 -7.99
CA ASP A 36 5.68 4.81 -9.45
C ASP A 36 7.07 4.26 -9.86
N GLY A 37 7.79 3.64 -8.90
CA GLY A 37 9.05 2.99 -9.19
C GLY A 37 8.93 1.91 -10.28
N LYS A 38 9.96 1.82 -11.14
CA LYS A 38 9.99 0.85 -12.24
C LYS A 38 10.18 -0.58 -11.71
N ILE A 39 9.23 -1.46 -12.04
CA ILE A 39 9.32 -2.90 -11.78
C ILE A 39 9.86 -3.58 -13.05
N LYS A 40 11.04 -4.20 -12.94
CA LYS A 40 11.69 -4.91 -14.07
C LYS A 40 11.09 -6.29 -14.32
N ASP A 41 10.61 -6.95 -13.28
CA ASP A 41 10.03 -8.30 -13.35
C ASP A 41 8.59 -8.25 -13.91
N SER A 42 8.36 -8.91 -15.05
CA SER A 42 7.04 -8.92 -15.72
C SER A 42 5.93 -9.56 -14.88
N LYS A 43 6.25 -10.61 -14.10
CA LYS A 43 5.29 -11.29 -13.23
C LYS A 43 4.88 -10.37 -12.07
N MET A 44 5.84 -9.67 -11.48
CA MET A 44 5.57 -8.71 -10.41
C MET A 44 4.88 -7.46 -10.93
N LYS A 45 5.19 -7.01 -12.15
CA LYS A 45 4.46 -5.91 -12.80
C LYS A 45 2.97 -6.23 -12.90
N LYS A 46 2.59 -7.40 -13.41
CA LYS A 46 1.19 -7.86 -13.46
C LYS A 46 0.58 -8.04 -12.07
N PHE A 47 1.37 -8.52 -11.10
CA PHE A 47 0.90 -8.69 -9.72
C PHE A 47 0.48 -7.37 -9.06
N PHE A 48 1.20 -6.29 -9.34
CA PHE A 48 0.89 -4.94 -8.84
C PHE A 48 -0.02 -4.14 -9.77
N GLU A 49 -0.53 -4.73 -10.85
CA GLU A 49 -1.48 -4.12 -11.77
C GLU A 49 -2.90 -4.23 -11.20
N ILE A 50 -3.17 -3.46 -10.15
CA ILE A 50 -4.48 -3.34 -9.50
C ILE A 50 -4.99 -1.90 -9.60
N PRO A 51 -6.31 -1.65 -9.44
CA PRO A 51 -6.87 -0.29 -9.52
C PRO A 51 -6.17 0.70 -8.58
N GLU A 52 -5.96 1.93 -9.02
CA GLU A 52 -5.28 2.98 -8.23
C GLU A 52 -6.01 3.26 -6.90
N ASP A 53 -7.35 3.18 -6.91
CA ASP A 53 -8.17 3.35 -5.71
C ASP A 53 -7.83 2.36 -4.60
N PHE A 54 -7.40 1.15 -4.95
CA PHE A 54 -7.01 0.16 -3.97
C PHE A 54 -5.77 0.61 -3.21
N TYR A 55 -4.81 1.23 -3.92
CA TYR A 55 -3.65 1.84 -3.29
C TYR A 55 -4.03 3.09 -2.49
N ARG A 56 -4.99 3.88 -2.98
CA ARG A 56 -5.46 5.08 -2.26
C ARG A 56 -6.07 4.71 -0.90
N GLU A 57 -6.93 3.72 -0.87
CA GLU A 57 -7.68 3.32 0.32
C GLU A 57 -6.90 2.44 1.30
N ASN A 58 -5.92 1.66 0.80
CA ASN A 58 -5.26 0.63 1.62
C ASN A 58 -3.76 0.87 1.79
N ASN A 59 -3.36 1.28 3.01
CA ASN A 59 -1.96 1.46 3.39
C ASN A 59 -1.12 0.18 3.26
N PHE A 60 -1.71 -0.99 3.52
CA PHE A 60 -0.99 -2.27 3.45
C PHE A 60 -0.63 -2.64 2.01
N LEU A 61 -1.52 -2.43 1.03
CA LEU A 61 -1.19 -2.67 -0.38
C LEU A 61 -0.04 -1.77 -0.85
N ARG A 62 -0.04 -0.50 -0.40
CA ARG A 62 1.08 0.41 -0.65
C ARG A 62 2.37 -0.08 -0.01
N SER A 63 2.35 -0.49 1.25
CA SER A 63 3.56 -0.93 1.95
C SER A 63 4.19 -2.16 1.30
N ILE A 64 3.39 -3.11 0.81
CA ILE A 64 3.91 -4.27 0.08
C ILE A 64 4.59 -3.86 -1.23
N LYS A 65 3.97 -2.98 -2.03
CA LYS A 65 4.57 -2.48 -3.27
C LYS A 65 5.88 -1.73 -3.00
N LEU A 66 5.89 -0.85 -2.00
CA LEU A 66 7.09 -0.10 -1.60
C LEU A 66 8.21 -1.02 -1.11
N ASN A 67 7.88 -2.04 -0.32
CA ASN A 67 8.86 -3.03 0.12
C ASN A 67 9.45 -3.79 -1.06
N TYR A 68 8.63 -4.22 -2.02
CA TYR A 68 9.14 -4.87 -3.23
C TYR A 68 10.04 -3.93 -4.04
N LEU A 69 9.65 -2.65 -4.22
CA LEU A 69 10.47 -1.67 -4.92
C LEU A 69 11.81 -1.40 -4.22
N ARG A 70 11.85 -1.47 -2.89
CA ARG A 70 13.06 -1.23 -2.09
C ARG A 70 13.98 -2.46 -2.04
N TYR A 71 13.43 -3.65 -1.85
CA TYR A 71 14.21 -4.87 -1.58
C TYR A 71 14.28 -5.83 -2.77
N GLY A 72 13.42 -5.67 -3.77
CA GLY A 72 13.37 -6.51 -4.98
C GLY A 72 12.68 -7.86 -4.80
N ASN A 73 12.24 -8.21 -3.60
CA ASN A 73 11.62 -9.49 -3.28
C ASN A 73 10.44 -9.34 -2.31
N LEU A 74 9.60 -10.38 -2.28
CA LEU A 74 8.52 -10.55 -1.32
C LEU A 74 8.53 -12.00 -0.84
N SER A 75 8.21 -12.21 0.44
CA SER A 75 7.95 -13.54 0.97
C SER A 75 6.61 -14.08 0.45
N GLU A 76 6.47 -15.41 0.41
CA GLU A 76 5.21 -16.06 0.01
C GLU A 76 4.02 -15.58 0.84
N LYS A 77 4.22 -15.42 2.15
CA LYS A 77 3.22 -14.89 3.08
C LYS A 77 2.77 -13.47 2.71
N GLN A 78 3.70 -12.61 2.29
CA GLN A 78 3.38 -11.26 1.81
C GLN A 78 2.58 -11.30 0.50
N ILE A 79 2.95 -12.18 -0.43
CA ILE A 79 2.23 -12.36 -1.70
C ILE A 79 0.81 -12.85 -1.44
N GLU A 80 0.63 -13.85 -0.58
CA GLU A 80 -0.67 -14.40 -0.21
C GLU A 80 -1.54 -13.35 0.48
N ALA A 81 -0.99 -12.64 1.47
CA ALA A 81 -1.70 -11.59 2.19
C ALA A 81 -2.14 -10.45 1.25
N PHE A 82 -1.30 -10.07 0.28
CA PHE A 82 -1.64 -9.08 -0.73
C PHE A 82 -2.81 -9.54 -1.60
N LYS A 83 -2.73 -10.76 -2.17
CA LYS A 83 -3.83 -11.32 -2.99
C LYS A 83 -5.14 -11.39 -2.21
N LYS A 84 -5.09 -11.85 -0.95
CA LYS A 84 -6.25 -11.93 -0.07
C LYS A 84 -6.85 -10.55 0.18
N THR A 85 -6.01 -9.55 0.42
CA THR A 85 -6.46 -8.17 0.64
C THR A 85 -7.12 -7.58 -0.60
N VAL A 86 -6.52 -7.74 -1.78
CA VAL A 86 -7.11 -7.31 -3.05
C VAL A 86 -8.45 -8.01 -3.30
N ARG A 87 -8.55 -9.32 -3.07
CA ARG A 87 -9.81 -10.07 -3.19
C ARG A 87 -10.88 -9.53 -2.24
N ASN A 88 -10.54 -9.27 -0.99
CA ASN A 88 -11.46 -8.74 0.01
C ASN A 88 -11.95 -7.33 -0.35
N MET A 89 -11.10 -6.51 -0.98
CA MET A 89 -11.51 -5.17 -1.45
C MET A 89 -12.46 -5.28 -2.64
N LYS A 90 -12.18 -6.17 -3.61
CA LYS A 90 -13.10 -6.43 -4.74
C LYS A 90 -14.48 -6.92 -4.32
N GLN A 91 -14.59 -7.63 -3.19
CA GLN A 91 -15.88 -8.12 -2.66
C GLN A 91 -16.65 -7.06 -1.86
N LYS A 92 -15.99 -5.97 -1.48
CA LYS A 92 -16.58 -4.87 -0.70
C LYS A 92 -16.98 -3.66 -1.55
N SER A 93 -16.49 -3.58 -2.78
CA SER A 93 -16.92 -2.64 -3.82
C SER A 93 -18.16 -3.16 -4.54
#